data_AF-A0A7S1V6V2-F1
#
_entry.id   AF-A0A7S1V6V2-F1
#
_cell.length_a   1.000
_cell.length_b   1.000
_cell.length_c   1.000
_cell.angle_alpha   90.00
_cell.angle_beta   90.00
_cell.angle_gamma   90.00
#
_symmetry.space_group_name_H-M   'P 1'
#
loop_
_entity.id
_entity.type
_entity.pdbx_description
1 polymer ?
#
loop_
_entity_poly.entity_id
_entity_poly.type
_entity_poly.pdbx_seq_one_letter_code
_entity_poly.pdbx_strand_id
1 'polypeptide(L)'
;GEYGAVPLDLQQKLKTMHVHACARRLGIDLVGLSDRNDGNGTMDCIMRSPGLRPRHIGYICEKMPKERLPKGVLAVFPGRFCRNGRELRIIGGRKVNITALTYLGDDDDDSGSWDVQDQEESEAARDIASAYRVKDIKEVDLEQYPRFIIPNLGSIPGDKRVDILLKILLPPAKVVFEKQEEDMAKAKVAAELRQKSELMKETRKKKTKEVQEEYRYTRFKHLSDEEMNGEDPNINPYAF
;
A
#
# COMPACT_ATOMS: atom_id res chain seq x y z
N GLY A 1 -9.46 39.13 11.78
CA GLY A 1 -9.66 37.68 11.57
C GLY A 1 -10.44 37.14 12.76
N GLU A 2 -11.62 36.58 12.51
CA GLU A 2 -12.68 36.28 13.49
C GLU A 2 -12.47 34.99 14.31
N TYR A 3 -11.23 34.66 14.69
CA TYR A 3 -11.01 33.49 15.54
C TYR A 3 -9.94 33.77 16.61
N GLY A 4 -10.31 33.54 17.87
CA GLY A 4 -9.41 33.55 19.02
C GLY A 4 -8.62 32.24 19.15
N ALA A 5 -7.74 32.16 20.16
CA ALA A 5 -6.96 30.95 20.41
C ALA A 5 -7.87 29.73 20.67
N VAL A 6 -7.50 28.58 20.08
CA VAL A 6 -8.20 27.31 20.31
C VAL A 6 -8.15 26.95 21.80
N PRO A 7 -9.25 26.58 22.47
CA PRO A 7 -9.24 26.16 23.87
C PRO A 7 -8.30 24.97 24.11
N LEU A 8 -7.63 24.93 25.27
CA LEU A 8 -6.63 23.91 25.60
C LEU A 8 -7.17 22.47 25.50
N ASP A 9 -8.39 22.24 25.97
CA ASP A 9 -9.04 20.93 25.91
C ASP A 9 -9.24 20.45 24.47
N LEU A 10 -9.58 21.39 23.56
CA LEU A 10 -9.75 21.09 22.15
C LEU A 10 -8.39 20.84 21.48
N GLN A 11 -7.34 21.59 21.85
CA GLN A 11 -5.98 21.33 21.36
C GLN A 11 -5.50 19.92 21.73
N GLN A 12 -5.76 19.46 22.96
CA GLN A 12 -5.38 18.11 23.41
C GLN A 12 -6.12 17.01 22.62
N LYS A 13 -7.42 17.18 22.38
CA LYS A 13 -8.21 16.25 21.55
C LYS A 13 -7.69 16.21 20.11
N LEU A 14 -7.36 17.36 19.54
CA LEU A 14 -6.80 17.46 18.19
C LEU A 14 -5.42 16.78 18.10
N LYS A 15 -4.54 16.97 19.09
CA LYS A 15 -3.25 16.27 19.16
C LYS A 15 -3.43 14.75 19.21
N THR A 16 -4.36 14.27 20.03
CA THR A 16 -4.67 12.83 20.15
C THR A 16 -5.18 12.26 18.82
N MET A 17 -6.09 12.98 18.16
CA MET A 17 -6.59 12.62 16.83
C MET A 17 -5.44 12.55 15.79
N HIS A 18 -4.50 13.49 15.86
CA HIS A 18 -3.35 13.53 14.97
C HIS A 18 -2.39 12.35 15.24
N VAL A 19 -2.18 11.95 16.49
CA VAL A 19 -1.43 10.72 16.81
C VAL A 19 -2.10 9.51 16.19
N HIS A 20 -3.42 9.39 16.32
CA HIS A 20 -4.18 8.29 15.72
C HIS A 20 -4.04 8.26 14.19
N ALA A 21 -4.12 9.42 13.53
CA ALA A 21 -3.90 9.52 12.08
C ALA A 21 -2.48 9.11 11.68
N CYS A 22 -1.45 9.49 12.46
CA CYS A 22 -0.07 9.06 12.22
C CYS A 22 0.09 7.54 12.41
N ALA A 23 -0.51 6.98 13.46
CA ALA A 23 -0.47 5.55 13.73
C ALA A 23 -1.07 4.75 12.56
N ARG A 24 -2.27 5.12 12.10
CA ARG A 24 -2.91 4.46 10.95
C ARG A 24 -2.07 4.52 9.69
N ARG A 25 -1.48 5.67 9.37
CA ARG A 25 -0.60 5.83 8.19
C ARG A 25 0.62 4.93 8.25
N LEU A 26 1.20 4.76 9.44
CA LEU A 26 2.36 3.90 9.66
C LEU A 26 1.99 2.42 9.84
N GLY A 27 0.73 2.04 9.62
CA GLY A 27 0.24 0.67 9.80
C GLY A 27 0.30 0.20 11.26
N ILE A 28 0.34 1.14 12.21
CA ILE A 28 0.35 0.82 13.64
C ILE A 28 -1.07 0.46 14.07
N ASP A 29 -1.25 -0.75 14.56
CA ASP A 29 -2.55 -1.29 14.95
C ASP A 29 -2.71 -1.44 16.47
N LEU A 30 -1.60 -1.65 17.20
CA LEU A 30 -1.57 -1.68 18.66
C LEU A 30 -0.53 -0.71 19.21
N VAL A 31 -0.90 -0.02 20.28
CA VAL A 31 -0.03 0.85 21.06
C VAL A 31 -0.24 0.54 22.54
N GLY A 32 0.84 0.37 23.29
CA GLY A 32 0.76 0.09 24.72
C GLY A 32 2.06 0.37 25.44
N LEU A 33 1.96 0.49 26.76
CA LEU A 33 3.12 0.59 27.64
C LEU A 33 3.48 -0.82 28.12
N SER A 34 4.75 -1.18 27.99
CA SER A 34 5.29 -2.43 28.50
C SER A 34 6.38 -2.14 29.51
N ASP A 35 6.35 -2.86 30.63
CA ASP A 35 7.40 -2.81 31.63
C ASP A 35 8.72 -3.25 31.01
N ARG A 36 9.76 -2.49 31.32
CA ARG A 36 11.12 -2.91 31.04
C ARG A 36 11.52 -3.86 32.17
N ASN A 37 11.94 -5.08 31.84
CA ASN A 37 12.39 -6.08 32.83
C ASN A 37 13.74 -5.69 33.50
N ASP A 38 14.07 -4.40 33.56
CA ASP A 38 15.33 -3.88 34.10
C ASP A 38 15.25 -3.50 35.59
N GLY A 39 14.09 -3.73 36.24
CA GLY A 39 13.89 -3.50 37.67
C GLY A 39 13.76 -2.02 38.07
N ASN A 40 13.82 -1.09 37.12
CA ASN A 40 13.73 0.36 37.39
C ASN A 40 12.29 0.90 37.33
N GLY A 41 11.30 0.04 37.07
CA GLY A 41 9.89 0.44 36.94
C GLY A 41 9.63 1.38 35.76
N THR A 42 10.54 1.46 34.80
CA THR A 42 10.37 2.26 33.59
C THR A 42 9.56 1.46 32.57
N MET A 43 8.61 2.14 31.92
CA MET A 43 7.80 1.53 30.86
C MET A 43 8.16 2.13 29.51
N ASP A 44 8.40 1.25 28.54
CA ASP A 44 8.59 1.59 27.15
C ASP A 44 7.23 1.65 26.44
N CYS A 45 7.08 2.56 25.49
CA CYS A 45 5.92 2.54 24.60
C CYS A 45 6.24 1.69 23.39
N ILE A 46 5.43 0.65 23.17
CA ILE A 46 5.56 -0.28 22.05
C ILE A 46 4.39 -0.06 21.11
N MET A 47 4.69 0.08 19.83
CA MET A 47 3.74 0.30 18.75
C MET A 47 3.92 -0.79 17.70
N ARG A 48 3.01 -1.76 17.66
CA ARG A 48 3.03 -2.88 16.71
C ARG A 48 2.65 -2.39 15.32
N SER A 49 3.35 -2.86 14.29
CA SER A 49 3.03 -2.58 12.89
C SER A 49 3.25 -3.84 12.03
N PRO A 50 2.25 -4.73 11.91
CA PRO A 50 2.41 -6.03 11.24
C PRO A 50 2.76 -5.94 9.75
N GLY A 51 2.27 -4.89 9.07
CA GLY A 51 2.55 -4.62 7.66
C GLY A 51 3.91 -3.96 7.41
N LEU A 52 4.66 -3.59 8.45
CA LEU A 52 5.95 -2.92 8.26
C LEU A 52 7.02 -3.92 7.81
N ARG A 53 7.91 -3.46 6.93
CA ARG A 53 9.06 -4.23 6.42
C ARG A 53 10.32 -3.37 6.48
N PRO A 54 11.53 -3.98 6.55
CA PRO A 54 12.79 -3.23 6.55
C PRO A 54 12.90 -2.26 5.36
N ARG A 55 12.47 -2.68 4.17
CA ARG A 55 12.43 -1.84 2.95
C ARG A 55 11.58 -0.57 3.12
N HIS A 56 10.47 -0.63 3.85
CA HIS A 56 9.62 0.53 4.12
C HIS A 56 10.38 1.57 4.95
N ILE A 57 11.19 1.14 5.94
CA ILE A 57 12.05 2.05 6.70
C ILE A 57 13.19 2.60 5.84
N GLY A 58 13.74 1.81 4.92
CA GLY A 58 14.70 2.27 3.93
C GLY A 58 14.15 3.45 3.13
N TYR A 59 12.99 3.27 2.51
CA TYR A 59 12.29 4.33 1.75
C TYR A 59 11.97 5.55 2.62
N ILE A 60 11.41 5.33 3.82
CA ILE A 60 11.07 6.42 4.74
C ILE A 60 12.33 7.22 5.11
N CYS A 61 13.44 6.54 5.43
CA CYS A 61 14.71 7.19 5.73
C CYS A 61 15.19 8.01 4.55
N GLU A 62 15.22 7.45 3.34
CA GLU A 62 15.69 8.12 2.12
C GLU A 62 14.99 9.47 1.89
N LYS A 63 13.68 9.55 2.15
CA LYS A 63 12.88 10.77 1.97
C LYS A 63 12.90 11.72 3.17
N MET A 64 13.46 11.30 4.31
CA MET A 64 13.55 12.15 5.49
C MET A 64 14.81 13.03 5.49
N PRO A 65 14.78 14.19 6.16
CA PRO A 65 15.97 15.00 6.38
C PRO A 65 17.08 14.19 7.06
N LYS A 66 18.28 14.20 6.48
CA LYS A 66 19.48 13.51 6.98
C LYS A 66 19.40 11.97 6.95
N GLU A 67 18.50 11.41 6.14
CA GLU A 67 18.44 9.97 5.85
C GLU A 67 18.33 9.07 7.10
N ARG A 68 17.49 9.49 8.06
CA ARG A 68 17.40 8.82 9.36
C ARG A 68 16.06 9.00 10.04
N LEU A 69 15.62 7.96 10.76
CA LEU A 69 14.47 8.04 11.66
C LEU A 69 14.66 9.10 12.76
N PRO A 70 13.57 9.69 13.29
CA PRO A 70 13.65 10.62 14.42
C PRO A 70 14.39 10.03 15.63
N LYS A 71 15.14 10.86 16.36
CA LYS A 71 15.83 10.40 17.58
C LYS A 71 14.81 10.00 18.65
N GLY A 72 15.08 8.91 19.35
CA GLY A 72 14.25 8.42 20.47
C GLY A 72 13.24 7.34 20.08
N VAL A 73 13.23 6.91 18.81
CA VAL A 73 12.51 5.71 18.37
C VAL A 73 13.49 4.60 18.01
N LEU A 74 13.09 3.37 18.25
CA LEU A 74 13.77 2.15 17.80
C LEU A 74 12.78 1.38 16.94
N ALA A 75 13.12 1.09 15.68
CA ALA A 75 12.35 0.15 14.88
C ALA A 75 12.99 -1.24 15.01
N VAL A 76 12.19 -2.24 15.36
CA VAL A 76 12.61 -3.63 15.52
C VAL A 76 11.87 -4.50 14.54
N PHE A 77 12.62 -5.33 13.82
CA PHE A 77 12.12 -6.31 12.88
C PHE A 77 12.54 -7.70 13.34
N PRO A 78 11.58 -8.57 13.69
CA PRO A 78 11.86 -9.96 14.03
C PRO A 78 12.55 -10.68 12.87
N GLY A 79 13.30 -11.75 13.18
CA GLY A 79 14.07 -12.50 12.20
C GLY A 79 13.27 -12.98 10.99
N ARG A 80 11.99 -13.33 11.18
CA ARG A 80 11.09 -13.75 10.09
C ARG A 80 10.79 -12.66 9.04
N PHE A 81 11.02 -11.40 9.38
CA PHE A 81 10.88 -10.26 8.45
C PHE A 81 12.23 -9.83 7.85
N CYS A 82 13.30 -10.56 8.16
CA CYS A 82 14.66 -10.26 7.74
C CYS A 82 15.24 -11.46 6.99
N ARG A 83 15.82 -11.23 5.80
CA ARG A 83 16.35 -12.31 4.96
C ARG A 83 17.40 -13.19 5.63
N ASN A 84 18.19 -12.62 6.53
CA ASN A 84 19.22 -13.34 7.28
C ASN A 84 18.67 -14.13 8.49
N GLY A 85 17.35 -14.11 8.71
CA GLY A 85 16.69 -14.76 9.85
C GLY A 85 16.99 -14.13 11.21
N ARG A 86 17.73 -13.01 11.26
CA ARG A 86 18.16 -12.35 12.49
C ARG A 86 17.34 -11.10 12.75
N GLU A 87 17.11 -10.81 14.02
CA GLU A 87 16.43 -9.57 14.41
C GLU A 87 17.24 -8.35 13.95
N LEU A 88 16.57 -7.44 13.26
CA LEU A 88 17.14 -6.18 12.83
C LEU A 88 16.63 -5.05 13.73
N ARG A 89 17.56 -4.23 14.23
CA ARG A 89 17.29 -3.07 15.09
C ARG A 89 17.79 -1.79 14.44
N ILE A 90 16.89 -0.86 14.19
CA ILE A 90 17.21 0.44 13.60
C ILE A 90 17.00 1.53 14.66
N ILE A 91 18.10 2.09 15.15
CA ILE A 91 18.10 3.12 16.19
C ILE A 91 17.91 4.49 15.55
N GLY A 92 16.82 5.17 15.91
CA GLY A 92 16.52 6.52 15.47
C GLY A 92 17.59 7.55 15.81
N GLY A 93 17.79 8.50 14.91
CA GLY A 93 18.86 9.51 14.98
C GLY A 93 20.20 9.05 14.40
N ARG A 94 20.38 7.75 14.11
CA ARG A 94 21.56 7.23 13.40
C ARG A 94 21.27 7.13 11.90
N LYS A 95 22.28 7.42 11.08
CA LYS A 95 22.18 7.20 9.63
C LYS A 95 22.07 5.70 9.39
N VAL A 96 21.14 5.32 8.51
CA VAL A 96 20.86 3.93 8.18
C VAL A 96 21.49 3.62 6.83
N ASN A 97 22.10 2.44 6.68
CA ASN A 97 22.54 1.98 5.38
C ASN A 97 21.30 1.51 4.59
N ILE A 98 20.73 2.40 3.79
CA ILE A 98 19.49 2.18 3.03
C ILE A 98 19.67 1.00 2.08
N THR A 99 20.81 0.90 1.39
CA THR A 99 21.14 -0.19 0.48
C THR A 99 21.10 -1.55 1.19
N ALA A 100 21.63 -1.63 2.41
CA ALA A 100 21.55 -2.87 3.19
C ALA A 100 20.10 -3.23 3.62
N LEU A 101 19.16 -2.29 3.63
CA LEU A 101 17.75 -2.54 3.95
C LEU A 101 16.90 -2.89 2.73
N THR A 102 17.23 -2.34 1.57
CA THR A 102 16.53 -2.62 0.30
C THR A 102 16.95 -3.98 -0.27
N TYR A 103 18.24 -4.36 -0.20
CA TYR A 103 18.74 -5.69 -0.60
C TYR A 103 18.26 -6.87 0.27
N LEU A 104 17.61 -6.57 1.41
CA LEU A 104 16.91 -7.58 2.22
C LEU A 104 15.49 -7.88 1.70
N GLY A 105 14.99 -7.11 0.72
CA GLY A 105 13.78 -7.40 -0.07
C GLY A 105 14.14 -8.01 -1.42
N ASP A 106 13.25 -8.81 -2.00
CA ASP A 106 13.40 -9.42 -3.31
C ASP A 106 13.47 -8.36 -4.42
N ASP A 107 14.67 -7.95 -4.81
CA ASP A 107 14.96 -7.21 -6.05
C ASP A 107 15.46 -8.19 -7.16
N ASP A 108 14.90 -9.40 -7.23
CA ASP A 108 15.10 -10.32 -8.39
C ASP A 108 13.86 -10.41 -9.29
N ASP A 109 12.80 -9.66 -8.99
CA ASP A 109 11.67 -9.50 -9.88
C ASP A 109 11.68 -8.07 -10.44
N ASP A 110 12.24 -7.91 -11.63
CA ASP A 110 12.19 -6.71 -12.47
C ASP A 110 10.75 -6.41 -12.97
N SER A 111 9.76 -6.92 -12.24
CA SER A 111 8.38 -6.51 -12.29
C SER A 111 8.08 -5.77 -11.00
N GLY A 112 7.91 -4.44 -11.08
CA GLY A 112 7.31 -3.62 -10.02
C GLY A 112 5.82 -3.96 -9.81
N SER A 113 5.53 -5.25 -9.64
CA SER A 113 4.22 -5.81 -9.43
C SER A 113 3.92 -5.83 -7.95
N TRP A 114 2.90 -5.06 -7.59
CA TRP A 114 2.24 -5.13 -6.30
C TRP A 114 1.44 -6.44 -6.14
N ASP A 115 1.62 -7.45 -7.00
CA ASP A 115 0.91 -8.74 -6.89
C ASP A 115 1.61 -9.73 -5.93
N VAL A 116 2.91 -9.55 -5.63
CA VAL A 116 3.58 -10.29 -4.52
C VAL A 116 3.11 -9.75 -3.14
N GLN A 117 2.45 -8.59 -3.15
CA GLN A 117 1.92 -7.92 -1.98
C GLN A 117 0.63 -8.56 -1.44
N ASP A 118 -0.12 -9.31 -2.22
CA ASP A 118 -1.41 -9.89 -1.80
C ASP A 118 -1.27 -10.84 -0.60
N GLN A 119 -0.19 -11.63 -0.52
CA GLN A 119 -0.01 -12.57 0.58
C GLN A 119 0.50 -11.88 1.86
N GLU A 120 1.49 -10.99 1.75
CA GLU A 120 1.98 -10.19 2.88
C GLU A 120 0.90 -9.26 3.44
N GLU A 121 0.09 -8.65 2.57
CA GLU A 121 -1.02 -7.78 2.94
C GLU A 121 -2.20 -8.58 3.53
N SER A 122 -2.51 -9.77 3.00
CA SER A 122 -3.52 -10.66 3.58
C SER A 122 -3.14 -11.13 4.99
N GLU A 123 -1.87 -11.48 5.23
CA GLU A 123 -1.37 -11.83 6.56
C GLU A 123 -1.47 -10.63 7.52
N ALA A 124 -0.97 -9.47 7.08
CA ALA A 124 -1.08 -8.24 7.87
C ALA A 124 -2.55 -7.87 8.16
N ALA A 125 -3.46 -8.03 7.21
CA ALA A 125 -4.88 -7.72 7.40
C ALA A 125 -5.54 -8.63 8.44
N ARG A 126 -5.20 -9.92 8.47
CA ARG A 126 -5.65 -10.86 9.51
C ARG A 126 -5.12 -10.45 10.89
N ASP A 127 -3.84 -10.09 10.98
CA ASP A 127 -3.22 -9.65 12.23
C ASP A 127 -3.83 -8.34 12.75
N ILE A 128 -4.09 -7.39 11.86
CA ILE A 128 -4.75 -6.11 12.17
C ILE A 128 -6.20 -6.35 12.65
N ALA A 129 -6.93 -7.26 12.01
CA ALA A 129 -8.28 -7.61 12.44
C ALA A 129 -8.29 -8.22 13.85
N SER A 130 -7.28 -9.03 14.19
CA SER A 130 -7.16 -9.61 15.53
C SER A 130 -6.83 -8.57 16.62
N ALA A 131 -6.12 -7.49 16.25
CA ALA A 131 -5.75 -6.38 17.15
C ALA A 131 -6.95 -5.76 17.87
N TYR A 132 -8.10 -5.67 17.18
CA TYR A 132 -9.30 -5.00 17.69
C TYR A 132 -9.86 -5.60 18.99
N ARG A 133 -9.54 -6.88 19.28
CA ARG A 133 -10.03 -7.59 20.46
C ARG A 133 -9.07 -7.56 21.65
N VAL A 134 -7.86 -7.03 21.46
CA VAL A 134 -6.80 -6.99 22.49
C VAL A 134 -7.13 -5.92 23.51
N LYS A 135 -7.15 -6.28 24.80
CA LYS A 135 -7.41 -5.32 25.90
C LYS A 135 -6.13 -4.81 26.54
N ASP A 136 -5.12 -5.67 26.61
CA ASP A 136 -3.80 -5.35 27.17
C ASP A 136 -2.72 -5.80 26.18
N ILE A 137 -1.68 -4.97 26.03
CA ILE A 137 -0.54 -5.28 25.17
C ILE A 137 0.20 -6.55 25.64
N LYS A 138 0.07 -6.93 26.92
CA LYS A 138 0.62 -8.17 27.50
C LYS A 138 -0.05 -9.44 26.96
N GLU A 139 -1.23 -9.34 26.35
CA GLU A 139 -1.94 -10.48 25.74
C GLU A 139 -1.32 -10.91 24.39
N VAL A 140 -0.45 -10.08 23.83
CA VAL A 140 0.11 -10.25 22.48
C VAL A 140 1.60 -10.57 22.57
N ASP A 141 2.03 -11.58 21.82
CA ASP A 141 3.45 -11.83 21.60
C ASP A 141 4.05 -10.77 20.65
N LEU A 142 4.48 -9.65 21.22
CA LEU A 142 5.04 -8.51 20.48
C LEU A 142 6.37 -8.83 19.80
N GLU A 143 7.10 -9.83 20.28
CA GLU A 143 8.41 -10.20 19.74
C GLU A 143 8.30 -10.80 18.34
N GLN A 144 7.13 -11.34 18.03
CA GLN A 144 6.81 -11.88 16.72
C GLN A 144 6.54 -10.82 15.67
N TYR A 145 6.27 -9.56 16.04
CA TYR A 145 5.85 -8.53 15.08
C TYR A 145 6.84 -7.39 14.94
N PRO A 146 6.91 -6.75 13.76
CA PRO A 146 7.63 -5.50 13.60
C PRO A 146 7.01 -4.44 14.50
N ARG A 147 7.85 -3.65 15.16
CA ARG A 147 7.41 -2.71 16.17
C ARG A 147 8.31 -1.49 16.25
N PHE A 148 7.71 -0.37 16.59
CA PHE A 148 8.42 0.81 17.05
C PHE A 148 8.42 0.84 18.57
N ILE A 149 9.55 1.17 19.17
CA ILE A 149 9.73 1.26 20.61
C ILE A 149 10.23 2.68 20.93
N ILE A 150 9.54 3.35 21.85
CA ILE A 150 9.98 4.61 22.43
C ILE A 150 10.35 4.34 23.90
N PRO A 151 11.66 4.31 24.21
CA PRO A 151 12.12 3.97 25.55
C PRO A 151 11.64 4.97 26.61
N ASN A 152 11.30 4.47 27.80
CA ASN A 152 10.98 5.24 29.00
C ASN A 152 9.81 6.24 28.84
N LEU A 153 8.91 6.04 27.87
CA LEU A 153 7.78 6.95 27.66
C LEU A 153 6.83 6.96 28.87
N GLY A 154 6.70 5.85 29.60
CA GLY A 154 5.82 5.75 30.77
C GLY A 154 6.27 6.62 31.95
N SER A 155 7.54 6.95 32.06
CA SER A 155 8.05 7.87 33.09
C SER A 155 7.74 9.34 32.81
N ILE A 156 7.22 9.66 31.62
CA ILE A 156 6.91 11.02 31.19
C ILE A 156 5.47 11.37 31.59
N PRO A 157 5.18 12.62 32.02
CA PRO A 157 3.82 13.09 32.26
C PRO A 157 2.90 12.91 31.05
N GLY A 158 1.64 12.50 31.28
CA GLY A 158 0.71 12.09 30.23
C GLY A 158 0.41 13.16 29.18
N ASP A 159 0.33 14.43 29.59
CA ASP A 159 0.16 15.60 28.73
C ASP A 159 1.32 15.77 27.72
N LYS A 160 2.54 15.41 28.13
CA LYS A 160 3.75 15.48 27.28
C LYS A 160 3.97 14.24 26.42
N ARG A 161 3.38 13.09 26.78
CA ARG A 161 3.54 11.84 26.01
C ARG A 161 3.01 11.99 24.58
N VAL A 162 1.85 12.63 24.42
CA VAL A 162 1.22 12.88 23.12
C VAL A 162 2.12 13.73 22.23
N ASP A 163 2.74 14.78 22.80
CA ASP A 163 3.65 15.66 22.06
C ASP A 163 4.91 14.93 21.60
N ILE A 164 5.46 14.04 22.43
CA ILE A 164 6.61 13.21 22.07
C ILE A 164 6.23 12.21 20.98
N LEU A 165 5.07 11.55 21.09
CA LEU A 165 4.56 10.66 20.05
C LEU A 165 4.40 11.39 18.72
N LEU A 166 3.79 12.58 18.71
CA LEU A 166 3.67 13.39 17.50
C LEU A 166 5.04 13.76 16.92
N LYS A 167 5.98 14.20 17.76
CA LYS A 167 7.32 14.56 17.31
C LYS A 167 8.07 13.40 16.63
N ILE A 168 7.80 12.17 17.07
CA ILE A 168 8.41 10.95 16.55
C ILE A 168 7.67 10.41 15.32
N LEU A 169 6.33 10.35 15.36
CA LEU A 169 5.52 9.70 14.34
C LEU A 169 5.19 10.61 13.15
N LEU A 170 5.06 11.92 13.38
CA LEU A 170 4.63 12.85 12.33
C LEU A 170 5.61 12.91 11.14
N PRO A 171 6.94 13.01 11.32
CA PRO A 171 7.86 13.06 10.18
C PRO A 171 7.75 11.83 9.25
N PRO A 172 7.85 10.57 9.74
CA PRO A 172 7.70 9.41 8.86
C PRO A 172 6.27 9.27 8.32
N ALA A 173 5.23 9.62 9.09
CA ALA A 173 3.85 9.55 8.62
C ALA A 173 3.56 10.49 7.44
N LYS A 174 4.22 11.67 7.39
CA LYS A 174 4.13 12.58 6.24
C LYS A 174 4.71 11.97 4.97
N VAL A 175 5.91 11.37 5.08
CA VAL A 175 6.56 10.68 3.95
C VAL A 175 5.67 9.56 3.40
N VAL A 176 5.07 8.76 4.29
CA VAL A 176 4.16 7.69 3.88
C VAL A 176 2.89 8.25 3.22
N PHE A 177 2.34 9.35 3.76
CA PHE A 177 1.17 9.99 3.18
C PHE A 177 1.44 10.53 1.76
N GLU A 178 2.56 11.22 1.55
CA GLU A 178 2.95 11.73 0.24
C GLU A 178 3.10 10.59 -0.77
N LYS A 179 3.71 9.47 -0.36
CA LYS A 179 3.84 8.27 -1.20
C LYS A 179 2.47 7.64 -1.53
N GLN A 180 1.58 7.53 -0.55
CA GLN A 180 0.22 7.00 -0.77
C GLN A 180 -0.58 7.86 -1.76
N GLU A 181 -0.45 9.18 -1.70
CA GLU A 181 -1.08 10.10 -2.67
C GLU A 181 -0.49 9.93 -4.08
N GLU A 182 0.83 9.82 -4.20
CA GLU A 182 1.50 9.53 -5.48
C GLU A 182 1.03 8.20 -6.10
N ASP A 183 0.94 7.16 -5.29
CA ASP A 183 0.53 5.83 -5.75
C ASP A 183 -0.95 5.80 -6.13
N MET A 184 -1.81 6.49 -5.37
CA MET A 184 -3.23 6.65 -5.72
C MET A 184 -3.40 7.40 -7.05
N ALA A 185 -2.61 8.45 -7.29
CA ALA A 185 -2.66 9.20 -8.54
C ALA A 185 -2.23 8.32 -9.73
N LYS A 186 -1.15 7.54 -9.58
CA LYS A 186 -0.68 6.59 -10.61
C LYS A 186 -1.71 5.50 -10.89
N ALA A 187 -2.34 4.95 -9.85
CA ALA A 187 -3.37 3.92 -9.99
C ALA A 187 -4.60 4.43 -10.77
N LYS A 188 -5.03 5.68 -10.50
CA LYS A 188 -6.12 6.32 -11.26
C LYS A 188 -5.79 6.43 -12.75
N VAL A 189 -4.60 6.93 -13.09
CA VAL A 189 -4.14 7.04 -14.50
C VAL A 189 -4.09 5.67 -15.17
N ALA A 190 -3.56 4.65 -14.48
CA ALA A 190 -3.50 3.29 -15.01
C ALA A 190 -4.91 2.70 -15.25
N ALA A 191 -5.85 2.92 -14.34
CA ALA A 191 -7.24 2.49 -14.49
C ALA A 191 -7.92 3.18 -15.69
N GLU A 192 -7.74 4.48 -15.85
CA GLU A 192 -8.26 5.24 -17.00
C GLU A 192 -7.68 4.73 -18.33
N LEU A 193 -6.37 4.45 -18.38
CA LEU A 193 -5.72 3.88 -19.57
C LEU A 193 -6.24 2.48 -19.91
N ARG A 194 -6.51 1.64 -18.91
CA ARG A 194 -7.12 0.31 -19.11
C ARG A 194 -8.52 0.44 -19.69
N GLN A 195 -9.37 1.28 -19.10
CA GLN A 195 -10.72 1.55 -19.61
C GLN A 195 -10.70 2.08 -21.05
N LYS A 196 -9.80 3.02 -21.36
CA LYS A 196 -9.64 3.56 -22.72
C LYS A 196 -9.19 2.48 -23.71
N SER A 197 -8.30 1.58 -23.28
CA SER A 197 -7.82 0.47 -24.09
C SER A 197 -8.92 -0.56 -24.36
N GLU A 198 -9.79 -0.83 -23.39
CA GLU A 198 -10.95 -1.71 -23.53
C GLU A 198 -11.98 -1.12 -24.50
N LEU A 199 -12.32 0.16 -24.35
CA LEU A 199 -13.21 0.88 -25.29
C LEU A 199 -12.66 0.88 -26.72
N MET A 200 -11.35 1.06 -26.90
CA MET A 200 -10.71 0.96 -28.22
C MET A 200 -10.76 -0.47 -28.79
N LYS A 201 -10.60 -1.50 -27.96
CA LYS A 201 -10.75 -2.90 -28.38
C LYS A 201 -12.18 -3.21 -28.78
N GLU A 202 -13.18 -2.72 -28.04
CA GLU A 202 -14.59 -2.90 -28.37
C GLU A 202 -14.99 -2.19 -29.66
N THR A 203 -14.57 -0.94 -29.82
CA THR A 203 -14.83 -0.18 -31.07
C THR A 203 -14.16 -0.81 -32.28
N ARG A 204 -12.92 -1.33 -32.15
CA ARG A 204 -12.27 -2.12 -33.20
C ARG A 204 -13.06 -3.39 -33.53
N LYS A 205 -13.47 -4.15 -32.52
CA LYS A 205 -14.28 -5.37 -32.71
C LYS A 205 -15.61 -5.07 -33.41
N LYS A 206 -16.31 -3.99 -33.03
CA LYS A 206 -17.55 -3.55 -33.68
C LYS A 206 -17.32 -3.21 -35.15
N LYS A 207 -16.33 -2.36 -35.45
CA LYS A 207 -15.97 -2.02 -36.84
C LYS A 207 -15.60 -3.26 -37.68
N THR A 208 -14.86 -4.20 -37.12
CA THR A 208 -14.52 -5.45 -37.84
C THR A 208 -15.75 -6.31 -38.12
N LYS A 209 -16.71 -6.37 -37.19
CA LYS A 209 -17.99 -7.08 -37.42
C LYS A 209 -18.81 -6.41 -38.51
N GLU A 210 -18.94 -5.09 -38.48
CA GLU A 210 -19.65 -4.31 -39.51
C GLU A 210 -19.05 -4.57 -40.90
N VAL A 211 -17.72 -4.51 -41.04
CA VAL A 211 -17.03 -4.82 -42.31
C VAL A 211 -17.25 -6.27 -42.75
N GLN A 212 -17.26 -7.23 -41.83
CA GLN A 212 -17.54 -8.64 -42.17
C GLN A 212 -18.99 -8.87 -42.61
N GLU A 213 -19.95 -8.19 -41.98
CA GLU A 213 -21.36 -8.27 -42.37
C GLU A 213 -21.60 -7.64 -43.75
N GLU A 214 -20.98 -6.49 -44.03
CA GLU A 214 -21.02 -5.84 -45.34
C GLU A 214 -20.40 -6.72 -46.43
N TYR A 215 -19.27 -7.36 -46.15
CA TYR A 215 -18.63 -8.31 -47.07
C TYR A 215 -19.50 -9.55 -47.32
N ARG A 216 -20.17 -10.07 -46.28
CA ARG A 216 -21.13 -11.18 -46.44
C ARG A 216 -22.31 -10.79 -47.30
N TYR A 217 -22.89 -9.61 -47.06
CA TYR A 217 -24.03 -9.11 -47.81
C TYR A 217 -23.68 -8.90 -49.30
N THR A 218 -22.57 -8.23 -49.59
CA THR A 218 -22.10 -8.01 -50.97
C THR A 218 -21.79 -9.32 -51.69
N ARG A 219 -21.14 -10.28 -51.01
CA ARG A 219 -20.91 -11.62 -51.59
C ARG A 219 -22.21 -12.37 -51.88
N PHE A 220 -23.19 -12.31 -50.98
CA PHE A 220 -24.48 -12.96 -51.17
C PHE A 220 -25.25 -12.36 -52.35
N LYS A 221 -25.20 -11.02 -52.49
CA LYS A 221 -25.81 -10.31 -53.61
C LYS A 221 -25.17 -10.68 -54.96
N HIS A 222 -23.84 -10.77 -55.01
CA HIS A 222 -23.14 -11.21 -56.23
C HIS A 222 -23.52 -12.63 -56.64
N LEU A 223 -23.64 -13.56 -55.69
CA LEU A 223 -24.09 -14.93 -55.97
C LEU A 223 -25.54 -14.99 -56.46
N SER A 224 -26.45 -14.20 -55.88
CA SER A 224 -27.84 -14.14 -56.37
C SER A 224 -27.94 -13.51 -57.76
N ASP A 225 -27.09 -12.53 -58.07
CA ASP A 225 -27.05 -11.88 -59.38
C ASP A 225 -26.42 -12.81 -60.45
N GLU A 226 -25.48 -13.68 -60.08
CA GLU A 226 -24.92 -14.73 -60.96
C GLU A 226 -25.93 -15.88 -61.21
N GLU A 227 -26.67 -16.30 -60.19
CA GLU A 227 -27.71 -17.34 -60.33
C GLU A 227 -28.91 -16.87 -61.16
N MET A 228 -29.24 -15.57 -61.16
CA MET A 228 -30.29 -15.01 -62.02
C MET A 228 -29.85 -14.75 -63.47
N ASN A 229 -28.55 -14.76 -63.75
CA ASN A 229 -27.99 -14.60 -65.11
C ASN A 229 -27.46 -15.92 -65.70
N GLY A 230 -27.67 -17.04 -65.02
CA GLY A 230 -27.45 -18.39 -65.55
C GLY A 230 -28.52 -18.77 -66.58
N GLU A 231 -28.54 -18.09 -67.73
CA GLU A 231 -29.20 -18.60 -68.93
C GLU A 231 -28.51 -19.91 -69.33
N ASP A 232 -29.28 -21.01 -69.33
CA ASP A 232 -28.89 -22.31 -69.84
C ASP A 232 -28.77 -22.25 -71.37
N PRO A 233 -27.57 -22.28 -71.99
CA PRO A 233 -27.42 -22.06 -73.42
C PRO A 233 -27.62 -23.35 -74.23
N ASN A 234 -28.58 -24.21 -73.85
CA ASN A 234 -28.80 -25.44 -74.60
C ASN A 234 -30.23 -26.01 -74.53
N ILE A 235 -31.23 -25.20 -74.91
CA ILE A 235 -32.50 -25.72 -75.40
C ILE A 235 -32.47 -25.68 -76.92
N ASN A 236 -32.14 -26.82 -77.54
CA ASN A 236 -32.27 -27.02 -78.98
C ASN A 236 -33.78 -27.03 -79.35
N PRO A 237 -34.29 -26.07 -80.14
CA PRO A 237 -35.71 -25.98 -80.44
C PRO A 237 -36.17 -26.87 -81.61
N TYR A 238 -35.31 -27.75 -82.15
CA TYR A 238 -35.66 -28.64 -83.25
C TYR A 238 -35.26 -30.10 -82.96
N ALA A 239 -36.15 -30.82 -82.28
CA ALA A 239 -36.17 -32.27 -82.26
C ALA A 239 -37.60 -32.76 -82.58
N PHE A 240 -37.85 -32.99 -83.87
CA PHE A 240 -38.92 -33.83 -84.42
C PHE A 240 -38.28 -34.76 -85.45
#